data_AF-A0A9E0SZF9-F1
#
_entry.id   AF-A0A9E0SZF9-F1
#
_cell.length_a   1.000
_cell.length_b   1.000
_cell.length_c   1.000
_cell.angle_alpha   90.00
_cell.angle_beta   90.00
_cell.angle_gamma   90.00
#
_symmetry.space_group_name_H-M   'P 1'
#
loop_
_entity.id
_entity.type
_entity.pdbx_description
1 polymer ?
#
loop_
_entity_poly.entity_id
_entity_poly.type
_entity_poly.pdbx_seq_one_letter_code
_entity_poly.pdbx_strand_id
1 'polypeptide(L)' 'MLDAQPPPANAACARCGAAFRCGMDDAAPCPCTRIALDARTLAELRDRYVGCLCGRCLAALAERNGTASLPASG' A
#
# COMPACT_ATOMS: atom_id res chain seq x y z
N MET A 1 6.30 -31.09 -12.86
CA MET A 1 7.54 -30.31 -12.97
C MET A 1 7.23 -29.22 -13.99
N LEU A 2 6.87 -28.00 -13.62
CA LEU A 2 7.51 -27.08 -12.68
C LEU A 2 6.41 -26.14 -12.14
N ASP A 3 6.32 -26.02 -10.82
CA ASP A 3 5.43 -25.10 -10.11
C ASP A 3 5.64 -23.67 -10.62
N ALA A 4 4.67 -23.15 -11.37
CA ALA A 4 4.55 -21.73 -11.66
C ALA A 4 4.11 -21.05 -10.37
N GLN A 5 5.07 -20.81 -9.46
CA GLN A 5 4.82 -20.05 -8.24
C GLN A 5 4.12 -18.75 -8.66
N PRO A 6 2.86 -18.52 -8.21
CA PRO A 6 2.15 -17.30 -8.58
C PRO A 6 3.03 -16.11 -8.21
N PRO A 7 3.13 -15.10 -9.08
CA PRO A 7 3.97 -13.94 -8.82
C PRO A 7 3.56 -13.38 -7.45
N PRO A 8 4.54 -13.04 -6.60
CA PRO A 8 4.24 -12.76 -5.22
C PRO A 8 3.37 -11.50 -5.15
N ALA A 9 2.38 -11.51 -4.26
CA ALA A 9 1.34 -10.47 -4.17
C ALA A 9 1.90 -9.05 -3.87
N ASN A 10 3.19 -8.97 -3.56
CA ASN A 10 3.96 -7.74 -3.34
C ASN A 10 4.67 -7.21 -4.60
N ALA A 11 4.51 -7.84 -5.77
CA ALA A 11 5.15 -7.46 -7.04
C ALA A 11 4.34 -6.45 -7.86
N ALA A 12 3.07 -6.21 -7.51
CA ALA A 12 2.19 -5.30 -8.23
C ALA A 12 1.30 -4.49 -7.29
N CYS A 13 1.03 -3.25 -7.67
CA CYS A 13 0.18 -2.33 -6.90
C CYS A 13 -1.28 -2.72 -7.02
N ALA A 14 -1.94 -3.02 -5.89
CA ALA A 14 -3.38 -3.34 -5.87
C ALA A 14 -4.29 -2.20 -6.37
N ARG A 15 -3.76 -0.97 -6.47
CA ARG A 15 -4.52 0.21 -6.92
C ARG A 15 -4.29 0.59 -8.38
N CYS A 16 -3.06 0.53 -8.86
CA CYS A 16 -2.71 0.97 -10.22
C CYS A 16 -2.14 -0.15 -11.11
N GLY A 17 -1.93 -1.36 -10.57
CA GLY A 17 -1.34 -2.48 -11.30
C GLY A 17 0.15 -2.33 -11.62
N ALA A 18 0.80 -1.22 -11.19
CA ALA A 18 2.21 -1.00 -11.49
C ALA A 18 3.08 -2.07 -10.82
N ALA A 19 4.02 -2.64 -11.58
CA ALA A 19 5.04 -3.54 -11.04
C ALA A 19 5.93 -2.79 -10.06
N PHE A 20 5.91 -3.20 -8.79
CA PHE A 20 6.72 -2.62 -7.72
C PHE A 20 6.95 -3.67 -6.64
N ARG A 21 8.03 -3.53 -5.86
CA ARG A 21 8.25 -4.38 -4.69
C ARG A 21 7.86 -3.64 -3.42
N CYS A 22 6.93 -4.21 -2.66
CA CYS A 22 6.46 -3.60 -1.42
C CYS A 22 7.31 -3.90 -0.20
N GLY A 23 8.36 -4.72 -0.28
CA GLY A 23 9.24 -4.93 0.87
C GLY A 23 8.77 -5.98 1.89
N MET A 24 7.52 -6.48 1.80
CA MET A 24 6.98 -7.45 2.76
C MET A 24 7.75 -8.79 2.75
N ASP A 25 8.39 -9.14 1.63
CA ASP A 25 9.21 -10.33 1.46
C ASP A 25 10.68 -9.98 1.10
N ASP A 26 11.04 -8.70 1.21
CA ASP A 26 12.32 -8.20 0.74
C ASP A 26 13.14 -7.62 1.90
N ALA A 27 14.46 -7.53 1.69
CA ALA A 27 15.35 -6.86 2.65
C ALA A 27 15.08 -5.35 2.78
N ALA A 28 14.31 -4.76 1.86
CA ALA A 28 13.99 -3.34 1.86
C ALA A 28 12.66 -3.07 2.60
N PRO A 29 12.60 -2.06 3.47
CA PRO A 29 11.37 -1.71 4.18
C PRO A 29 10.28 -1.24 3.21
N CYS A 30 9.03 -1.57 3.53
CA CYS A 30 7.89 -1.18 2.72
C CYS A 30 7.81 0.33 2.52
N PRO A 31 7.50 0.83 1.31
CA PRO A 31 7.28 2.26 1.11
C PRO A 31 6.18 2.82 2.02
N CYS A 32 5.24 1.97 2.46
CA CYS A 32 4.23 2.28 3.45
C CYS A 32 4.77 2.65 4.83
N THR A 33 5.96 2.16 5.22
CA THR A 33 6.62 2.54 6.48
C THR A 33 7.57 3.72 6.32
N ARG A 34 7.98 4.03 5.08
CA ARG A 34 8.82 5.20 4.78
C ARG A 34 8.00 6.48 4.62
N ILE A 35 6.75 6.37 4.15
CA ILE A 35 5.83 7.50 4.03
C ILE A 35 5.09 7.64 5.36
N ALA A 36 5.02 8.86 5.91
CA ALA A 36 4.21 9.14 7.08
C ALA A 36 2.73 9.03 6.69
N LEU A 37 2.10 7.92 7.04
CA LEU A 37 0.65 7.74 7.00
C LEU A 37 0.15 7.55 8.42
N ASP A 38 -0.90 8.27 8.79
CA ASP A 38 -1.63 7.98 10.01
C ASP A 38 -2.16 6.54 10.05
N ALA A 39 -2.20 5.96 11.25
CA ALA A 39 -2.71 4.62 11.47
C ALA A 39 -4.14 4.45 10.94
N ARG A 40 -4.97 5.50 10.99
CA ARG A 40 -6.33 5.54 10.43
C ARG A 40 -6.33 5.33 8.92
N THR A 41 -5.50 6.10 8.21
CA THR A 41 -5.33 5.98 6.76
C THR A 41 -4.80 4.60 6.40
N LEU A 42 -3.84 4.08 7.16
CA LEU A 42 -3.32 2.73 6.97
C LEU A 42 -4.39 1.65 7.14
N ALA A 43 -5.23 1.76 8.17
CA ALA A 43 -6.35 0.84 8.41
C ALA A 43 -7.39 0.90 7.27
N GLU A 44 -7.80 2.10 6.86
CA GLU A 44 -8.72 2.27 5.72
C GLU A 44 -8.14 1.70 4.42
N LEU A 45 -6.82 1.85 4.19
CA LEU A 45 -6.17 1.28 3.02
C LEU A 45 -6.13 -0.23 3.07
N ARG A 46 -5.91 -0.84 4.24
CA ARG A 46 -5.93 -2.29 4.42
C ARG A 46 -7.33 -2.88 4.26
N ASP A 47 -8.36 -2.12 4.63
CA ASP A 47 -9.76 -2.52 4.46
C ASP A 47 -10.18 -2.42 2.98
N ARG A 48 -9.82 -1.32 2.30
CA ARG A 48 -10.19 -1.08 0.89
C ARG A 48 -9.34 -1.81 -0.13
N TYR A 49 -8.05 -2.02 0.17
CA TYR A 49 -7.09 -2.62 -0.75
C TYR A 49 -6.48 -3.87 -0.13
N VAL A 50 -6.80 -5.02 -0.72
CA VAL A 50 -6.20 -6.31 -0.35
C VAL A 50 -4.89 -6.47 -1.11
N GLY A 51 -3.81 -5.88 -0.58
CA GLY A 51 -2.47 -5.97 -1.16
C GLY A 51 -1.59 -4.76 -0.87
N CYS A 52 -0.40 -4.74 -1.47
CA CYS A 52 0.53 -3.63 -1.29
C CYS A 52 0.27 -2.48 -2.29
N LEU A 53 0.52 -1.25 -1.84
CA LEU A 53 0.43 -0.02 -2.64
C LEU A 53 1.82 0.55 -2.92
N CYS A 54 2.05 1.01 -4.15
CA CYS A 54 3.33 1.63 -4.51
C CYS A 54 3.50 3.01 -3.85
N GLY A 55 4.75 3.44 -3.69
CA GLY A 55 5.08 4.74 -3.07
C GLY A 55 4.38 5.92 -3.75
N ARG A 56 4.17 5.89 -5.07
CA ARG A 56 3.41 6.93 -5.80
C ARG A 56 1.94 6.97 -5.39
N CYS A 57 1.30 5.80 -5.27
CA CYS A 57 -0.09 5.70 -4.84
C CYS A 57 -0.24 6.17 -3.40
N LEU A 58 0.67 5.74 -2.53
CA LEU A 58 0.74 6.10 -1.12
C LEU A 58 1.00 7.59 -0.91
N ALA A 59 1.99 8.18 -1.59
CA ALA A 59 2.28 9.62 -1.50
C ALA A 59 1.05 10.42 -1.93
N ALA A 60 0.47 10.09 -3.08
CA ALA A 60 -0.75 10.73 -3.52
C ALA A 60 -1.92 10.50 -2.53
N LEU A 61 -1.97 9.38 -1.79
CA LEU A 61 -2.99 9.11 -0.76
C LEU A 61 -2.75 9.91 0.51
N ALA A 62 -1.48 10.05 0.91
CA ALA A 62 -1.07 10.88 2.02
C ALA A 62 -1.40 12.35 1.74
N GLU A 63 -1.25 12.83 0.51
CA GLU A 63 -1.62 14.21 0.14
C GLU A 63 -3.13 14.47 0.26
N ARG A 64 -3.99 13.54 -0.17
CA ARG A 64 -5.47 13.69 -0.02
C ARG A 64 -5.98 13.44 1.40
N ASN A 65 -5.40 12.49 2.14
CA ASN A 65 -5.85 12.16 3.50
C ASN A 65 -5.20 13.05 4.57
N GLY A 66 -4.01 13.57 4.30
CA GLY A 66 -3.29 14.51 5.18
C GLY A 66 -3.97 15.87 5.30
N THR A 67 -4.94 16.18 4.42
CA THR A 67 -5.80 17.38 4.52
C THR A 67 -7.23 17.07 4.95
N ALA A 68 -7.62 15.79 5.04
CA ALA A 68 -8.98 15.36 5.38
C ALA A 68 -9.04 14.75 6.78
N SER A 69 -8.63 15.53 7.78
CA SER A 69 -8.99 15.29 9.17
C SER A 69 -10.40 15.86 9.44
N LEU A 70 -11.42 15.21 8.91
CA LEU A 70 -12.79 15.35 9.41
C LEU A 70 -13.32 13.93 9.67
N PRO A 71 -13.41 13.49 10.94
CA PRO A 71 -13.82 12.15 11.29
C PRO A 71 -15.33 11.99 11.06
N ALA A 72 -15.71 11.21 10.05
CA ALA A 72 -17.06 10.64 10.00
C ALA A 72 -17.02 9.26 10.69
N SER A 73 -17.09 9.30 12.03
CA SER A 73 -17.51 8.16 12.84
C SER A 73 -18.99 8.38 13.13
N GLY A 74 -19.86 7.63 12.46
CA GLY A 74 -21.29 7.56 12.76
C GLY A 74 -21.57 6.49 13.79
#